data_AF-A0A952N268-F1
#
_entry.id   AF-A0A952N268-F1
#
_cell.length_a   1.000
_cell.length_b   1.000
_cell.length_c   1.000
_cell.angle_alpha   90.00
_cell.angle_beta   90.00
_cell.angle_gamma   90.00
#
_symmetry.space_group_name_H-M   'P 1'
#
loop_
_entity.id
_entity.type
_entity.pdbx_description
1 polymer ?
#
loop_
_entity_poly.entity_id
_entity_poly.type
_entity_poly.pdbx_seq_one_letter_code
_entity_poly.pdbx_strand_id
1 'polypeptide(L)' 'MTSVTLFNTVLVQIPQGIPNQSTPIDLTSTTDILLYIVAPVVMIVLYVIWRKNKKK' A
#
# COMPACT_ATOMS: atom_id res chain seq x y z
N MET A 1 -17.56 -7.99 -36.86
CA MET A 1 -17.59 -9.26 -36.12
C MET A 1 -16.14 -9.57 -35.79
N THR A 2 -15.61 -9.45 -34.58
CA THR A 2 -16.15 -9.70 -33.26
C THR A 2 -15.35 -8.87 -32.24
N SER A 3 -15.98 -7.89 -31.63
CA SER A 3 -15.58 -7.36 -30.33
C SER A 3 -15.85 -8.44 -29.29
N VAL A 4 -14.87 -8.75 -28.43
CA VAL A 4 -14.97 -9.34 -27.07
C VAL A 4 -13.69 -10.15 -26.82
N THR A 5 -12.82 -9.64 -25.95
CA THR A 5 -12.11 -10.36 -24.86
C THR A 5 -11.15 -9.41 -24.13
N LEU A 6 -11.68 -8.34 -23.53
CA LEU A 6 -10.93 -7.50 -22.57
C LEU A 6 -11.20 -7.88 -21.10
N PHE A 7 -12.05 -8.89 -20.87
CA PHE A 7 -12.55 -9.23 -19.53
C PHE A 7 -11.74 -10.30 -18.79
N ASN A 8 -10.70 -10.89 -19.38
CA ASN A 8 -10.05 -12.08 -18.81
C ASN A 8 -8.74 -11.80 -18.03
N THR A 9 -8.33 -10.55 -17.86
CA THR A 9 -7.11 -10.20 -17.09
C THR A 9 -7.37 -10.04 -15.60
N VAL A 10 -8.62 -9.77 -15.19
CA VAL A 10 -8.98 -9.52 -13.78
C VAL A 10 -8.90 -10.80 -12.93
N LEU A 11 -9.27 -11.95 -13.48
CA LEU A 11 -9.26 -13.23 -12.76
C LEU A 11 -7.85 -13.84 -12.63
N VAL A 12 -6.92 -13.46 -13.52
CA VAL A 12 -5.52 -13.93 -13.49
C VAL A 12 -4.68 -13.15 -12.47
N GLN A 13 -5.09 -11.93 -12.09
CA GLN A 13 -4.35 -11.11 -11.13
C GLN A 13 -4.56 -11.50 -9.67
N ILE A 14 -5.55 -12.33 -9.35
CA ILE A 14 -5.75 -12.76 -7.95
C ILE A 14 -4.82 -13.95 -7.68
N PRO A 15 -3.82 -13.80 -6.79
CA PRO A 15 -2.91 -14.89 -6.46
C PRO A 15 -3.70 -16.08 -5.92
N GLN A 16 -3.64 -17.20 -6.63
CA GLN A 16 -4.28 -18.45 -6.23
C GLN A 16 -3.42 -19.12 -5.15
N GLY A 17 -4.02 -19.55 -4.04
CA GLY A 17 -3.34 -20.33 -3.00
C GLY A 17 -2.82 -19.55 -1.79
N ILE A 18 -3.04 -18.24 -1.71
CA ILE A 18 -2.85 -17.48 -0.47
C ILE A 18 -4.23 -17.32 0.18
N PRO A 19 -4.42 -17.73 1.46
CA PRO A 19 -5.63 -17.39 2.18
C PRO A 19 -5.83 -15.89 2.04
N ASN A 20 -7.02 -15.46 1.63
CA ASN A 20 -7.30 -14.03 1.55
C ASN A 20 -7.15 -13.45 2.96
N GLN A 21 -5.99 -12.89 3.27
CA GLN A 21 -5.72 -12.20 4.53
C GLN A 21 -6.37 -10.82 4.45
N SER A 22 -7.67 -10.81 4.15
CA SER A 22 -8.53 -9.63 4.16
C SER A 22 -8.92 -9.27 5.60
N THR A 23 -8.07 -9.58 6.57
CA THR A 23 -8.24 -9.11 7.94
C THR A 23 -8.14 -7.60 7.90
N PRO A 24 -9.15 -6.87 8.40
CA PRO A 24 -9.06 -5.43 8.51
C PRO A 24 -7.79 -5.04 9.26
N ILE A 25 -7.21 -3.90 8.89
CA ILE A 25 -6.13 -3.33 9.66
C ILE A 25 -6.59 -3.09 11.10
N ASP A 26 -5.80 -3.55 12.07
CA ASP A 26 -6.14 -3.44 13.47
C ASP A 26 -5.54 -2.16 14.06
N LEU A 27 -6.32 -1.09 14.13
CA LEU A 27 -5.90 0.18 14.71
C LEU A 27 -5.78 0.15 16.24
N THR A 28 -5.96 -1.01 16.88
CA THR A 28 -5.66 -1.24 18.31
C THR A 28 -4.26 -1.85 18.50
N SER A 29 -3.75 -2.53 17.46
CA SER A 29 -2.42 -3.12 17.45
C SER A 29 -1.35 -2.04 17.26
N THR A 30 -0.42 -1.96 18.21
CA THR A 30 0.72 -1.04 18.12
C THR A 30 1.51 -1.23 16.82
N THR A 31 1.68 -2.47 16.37
CA THR A 31 2.45 -2.80 15.16
C THR A 31 1.79 -2.23 13.90
N ASP A 32 0.46 -2.39 13.78
CA ASP A 32 -0.30 -1.94 12.62
C ASP A 32 -0.31 -0.41 12.55
N ILE A 33 -0.51 0.27 13.68
CA ILE A 33 -0.40 1.73 13.75
C ILE A 33 1.00 2.18 13.31
N LEU A 34 2.05 1.51 13.79
CA LEU A 34 3.42 1.89 13.49
C LEU A 34 3.74 1.75 11.99
N LEU A 35 3.36 0.62 11.39
CA LEU A 35 3.66 0.30 10.00
C LEU A 35 2.85 1.16 9.02
N TYR A 36 1.55 1.28 9.27
CA TYR A 36 0.62 1.87 8.30
C TYR A 36 0.37 3.37 8.51
N ILE A 37 0.66 3.92 9.71
CA ILE A 37 0.47 5.35 10.00
C ILE A 37 1.81 6.02 10.31
N VAL A 38 2.59 5.50 11.26
CA VAL A 38 3.80 6.20 11.72
C VAL A 38 4.90 6.19 10.65
N ALA A 39 5.17 5.05 10.02
CA ALA A 39 6.19 4.94 8.97
C ALA A 39 6.01 5.96 7.81
N PRO A 40 4.82 6.10 7.18
CA PRO A 40 4.64 7.10 6.12
C PRO A 40 4.75 8.54 6.65
N VAL A 41 4.26 8.84 7.86
CA VAL A 41 4.40 10.17 8.48
C VAL A 41 5.88 10.51 8.70
N VAL A 42 6.67 9.58 9.25
CA VAL A 42 8.11 9.77 9.44
C VAL A 42 8.82 9.97 8.11
N MET A 43 8.46 9.22 7.07
CA MET A 43 9.03 9.39 5.73
C MET A 43 8.80 10.81 5.19
N ILE A 44 7.59 11.34 5.35
CA ILE A 44 7.24 12.71 4.92
C ILE A 44 8.04 13.74 5.72
N VAL A 45 8.10 13.60 7.05
CA VAL A 45 8.85 14.52 7.92
C VAL A 45 10.33 14.54 7.55
N LEU A 46 10.94 13.37 7.39
CA LEU A 46 12.34 13.24 6.98
C LEU A 46 12.58 13.86 5.60
N TYR A 47 11.68 13.63 4.64
CA TYR A 47 11.77 14.24 3.31
C TYR A 47 11.74 15.77 3.39
N VAL A 48 10.83 16.34 4.19
CA VAL A 48 10.72 17.79 4.36
C VAL A 48 11.99 18.37 5.01
N ILE A 49 12.52 17.73 6.06
CA ILE A 49 13.77 18.14 6.71
C ILE A 49 14.94 18.10 5.71
N TRP A 50 15.09 17.00 4.98
CA TRP A 50 16.12 16.84 3.97
C TRP A 50 16.01 17.90 2.86
N ARG A 51 14.80 18.17 2.37
CA ARG A 51 14.55 19.17 1.33
C ARG A 51 14.91 20.58 1.78
N LYS A 52 14.70 20.91 3.06
CA LYS A 52 15.06 22.20 3.65
C LYS A 52 16.58 22.35 3.76
N ASN A 53 17.29 21.29 4.15
CA ASN A 53 18.74 21.33 4.30
C ASN A 53 19.49 21.48 2.97
N LYS A 54 18.91 21.03 1.85
CA LYS A 54 19.50 21.21 0.50
C LYS A 54 19.32 22.60 -0.11
N LYS A 55 18.58 23.51 0.56
CA LYS A 55 18.37 24.90 0.10
C LYS A 55 19.19 25.92 0.91
N LYS A 56 19.98 25.46 1.88
CA LYS A 56 21.11 26.20 2.45
C LYS A 56 22.37 25.77 1.71
#